data_AF-A0AAU1FQA3-F1
#
_entry.id   AF-A0AAU1FQA3-F1
#
_cell.length_a   1.000
_cell.length_b   1.000
_cell.length_c   1.000
_cell.angle_alpha   90.00
_cell.angle_beta   90.00
_cell.angle_gamma   90.00
#
_symmetry.space_group_name_H-M   'P 1'
#
loop_
_entity.id
_entity.type
_entity.pdbx_description
1 polymer ?
#
loop_
_entity_poly.entity_id
_entity_poly.type
_entity_poly.pdbx_seq_one_letter_code
_entity_poly.pdbx_strand_id
1 'polypeptide(L)'
;MHTYLFVDGLDLISRSDSGGVGMGPEQLLRPGGPLYPTDAARSVCLACQEQSDLGGSAGLRIRVRLRGETVVWSELMYPGLDHGVIEEVRFHLGQYLGEIERAYRLHAR
;
A
#
# COMPACT_ATOMS: atom_id res chain seq x y z
N MET A 1 8.45 8.85 -12.57
CA MET A 1 7.92 9.51 -11.35
C MET A 1 7.86 8.44 -10.28
N HIS A 2 8.51 8.65 -9.13
CA HIS A 2 8.49 7.68 -8.04
C HIS A 2 7.26 7.96 -7.18
N THR A 3 6.38 6.97 -7.03
CA THR A 3 5.21 7.09 -6.15
C THR A 3 5.60 6.60 -4.77
N TYR A 4 5.44 7.47 -3.77
CA TYR A 4 5.68 7.14 -2.37
C TYR A 4 4.38 6.73 -1.70
N LEU A 5 4.44 5.79 -0.76
CA LEU A 5 3.28 5.38 0.02
C LEU A 5 3.64 5.35 1.50
N PHE A 6 3.07 6.27 2.27
CA PHE A 6 3.41 6.42 3.68
C PHE A 6 2.39 5.74 4.59
N VAL A 7 2.89 4.93 5.52
CA VAL A 7 2.14 4.37 6.65
C VAL A 7 2.87 4.75 7.93
N ASP A 8 2.20 5.42 8.86
CA ASP A 8 2.80 5.96 10.09
C ASP A 8 4.07 6.81 9.85
N GLY A 9 4.07 7.57 8.75
CA GLY A 9 5.20 8.41 8.35
C GLY A 9 6.38 7.65 7.69
N LEU A 10 6.27 6.34 7.51
CA LEU A 10 7.27 5.51 6.85
C LEU A 10 6.90 5.28 5.39
N ASP A 11 7.84 5.55 4.47
CA ASP A 11 7.67 5.14 3.07
C ASP A 11 7.79 3.63 2.95
N LEU A 12 6.65 2.99 2.75
CA LEU A 12 6.50 1.56 2.70
C LEU A 12 7.26 0.95 1.52
N ILE A 13 7.28 1.64 0.38
CA ILE A 13 7.88 1.11 -0.85
C ILE A 13 9.39 1.07 -0.70
N SER A 14 10.04 2.21 -0.39
CA SER A 14 11.50 2.25 -0.23
C SER A 14 12.03 1.33 0.88
N ARG A 15 11.23 1.07 1.93
CA ARG A 15 11.63 0.16 3.02
C ARG A 15 11.45 -1.31 2.71
N SER A 16 10.53 -1.64 1.81
CA SER A 16 10.26 -3.03 1.42
C SER A 16 11.09 -3.44 0.19
N ASP A 17 11.26 -2.52 -0.75
CA ASP A 17 12.02 -2.69 -1.99
C ASP A 17 12.54 -1.33 -2.44
N SER A 18 13.84 -1.07 -2.21
CA SER A 18 14.48 0.19 -2.56
C SER A 18 14.60 0.44 -4.08
N GLY A 19 14.31 -0.56 -4.92
CA GLY A 19 14.22 -0.43 -6.37
C GLY A 19 12.79 -0.43 -6.91
N GLY A 20 11.78 -0.58 -6.05
CA GLY A 20 10.38 -0.69 -6.44
C GLY A 20 9.81 0.65 -6.93
N VAL A 21 9.11 0.64 -8.05
CA VAL A 21 8.36 1.81 -8.53
C VAL A 21 6.91 1.67 -8.08
N GLY A 22 6.47 2.56 -7.19
CA GLY A 22 5.10 2.60 -6.72
C GLY A 22 4.09 2.81 -7.84
N MET A 23 3.00 2.05 -7.79
CA MET A 23 1.87 2.17 -8.71
C MET A 23 1.24 3.55 -8.62
N GLY A 24 0.77 4.08 -9.75
CA GLY A 24 0.19 5.43 -9.82
C GLY A 24 -1.03 5.60 -8.91
N PRO A 25 -1.22 6.78 -8.28
CA PRO A 25 -2.38 7.08 -7.45
C PRO A 25 -3.73 6.81 -8.14
N GLU A 26 -3.84 7.06 -9.45
CA GLU A 26 -5.03 6.78 -10.27
C GLU A 26 -5.35 5.29 -10.42
N GLN A 27 -4.34 4.43 -10.27
CA GLN A 27 -4.48 2.98 -10.34
C GLN A 27 -4.84 2.39 -8.97
N LEU A 28 -4.34 2.98 -7.88
CA LEU A 28 -4.53 2.49 -6.51
C LEU A 28 -5.72 3.10 -5.77
N LEU A 29 -5.85 4.43 -5.84
CA LEU A 29 -6.65 5.25 -4.92
C LEU A 29 -7.99 5.71 -5.48
N ARG A 30 -8.28 5.41 -6.76
CA ARG A 30 -9.57 5.76 -7.34
C ARG A 30 -10.72 5.18 -6.47
N PRO A 31 -11.87 5.87 -6.36
CA PRO A 31 -13.04 5.31 -5.67
C PRO A 31 -13.38 3.90 -6.16
N GLY A 32 -13.57 2.95 -5.23
CA GLY A 32 -13.78 1.53 -5.56
C GLY A 32 -12.55 0.80 -6.12
N GLY A 33 -11.38 1.43 -6.10
CA GLY A 33 -10.11 0.89 -6.58
C GLY A 33 -9.52 -0.21 -5.70
N PRO A 34 -8.29 -0.66 -6.02
CA PRO A 34 -7.62 -1.75 -5.31
C PRO A 34 -7.50 -1.54 -3.80
N LEU A 35 -7.21 -0.31 -3.36
CA LEU A 35 -7.08 0.02 -1.94
C LEU A 35 -8.41 0.33 -1.25
N TYR A 36 -9.52 0.44 -1.98
CA TYR A 36 -10.84 0.59 -1.34
C TYR A 36 -11.11 -0.66 -0.49
N PRO A 37 -11.56 -0.57 0.78
CA PRO A 37 -11.65 -1.74 1.65
C PRO A 37 -12.98 -2.49 1.45
N THR A 38 -12.94 -3.82 1.52
CA THR A 38 -14.11 -4.72 1.50
C THR A 38 -13.93 -5.84 2.51
N ASP A 39 -15.01 -6.48 2.94
CA ASP A 39 -14.95 -7.61 3.87
C ASP A 39 -14.18 -8.82 3.31
N ALA A 40 -14.22 -9.00 1.98
CA ALA A 40 -13.37 -9.96 1.30
C ALA A 40 -11.92 -9.46 1.22
N ALA A 41 -10.98 -10.30 1.64
CA ALA A 41 -9.55 -10.02 1.53
C ALA A 41 -9.14 -9.90 0.06
N ARG A 42 -8.37 -8.86 -0.29
CA ARG A 42 -7.86 -8.66 -1.64
C ARG A 42 -6.36 -8.40 -1.63
N SER A 43 -5.65 -9.06 -2.54
CA SER A 43 -4.23 -8.81 -2.77
C SER A 43 -4.06 -7.59 -3.68
N VAL A 44 -3.24 -6.64 -3.25
CA VAL A 44 -2.99 -5.38 -3.95
C VAL A 44 -1.49 -5.24 -4.19
N CYS A 45 -1.09 -5.01 -5.43
CA CYS A 45 0.29 -4.67 -5.78
C CYS A 45 0.47 -3.16 -5.58
N LEU A 46 1.39 -2.76 -4.71
CA LEU A 46 1.69 -1.37 -4.39
C LEU A 46 2.86 -0.84 -5.21
N ALA A 47 3.82 -1.71 -5.55
CA ALA A 47 4.93 -1.39 -6.41
C ALA A 47 5.18 -2.53 -7.39
N CYS A 48 5.72 -2.19 -8.55
CA CYS A 48 6.29 -3.13 -9.50
C CYS A 48 7.81 -2.92 -9.50
N GLN A 49 8.56 -4.02 -9.56
CA GLN A 49 9.98 -3.95 -9.85
C GLN A 49 10.16 -3.84 -11.37
N GLU A 50 11.11 -3.02 -11.85
CA GLU A 50 11.58 -3.18 -13.22
C GLU A 50 12.14 -4.60 -13.37
N GLN A 51 11.83 -5.30 -14.46
CA GLN A 51 12.28 -6.68 -14.67
C GLN A 51 13.79 -6.76 -14.46
N SER A 52 14.21 -7.45 -13.41
CA SER A 52 15.59 -7.91 -13.30
C SER A 52 15.74 -9.11 -14.23
N ASP A 53 16.86 -9.17 -14.97
CA ASP A 53 17.23 -10.26 -15.89
C ASP A 53 17.23 -11.65 -15.23
N LEU A 54 17.13 -11.73 -13.90
CA LEU A 54 17.06 -12.96 -13.11
C LEU A 54 15.64 -13.47 -12.82
N GLY A 55 14.60 -12.93 -13.48
CA GLY A 55 13.28 -13.56 -13.55
C GLY A 55 12.40 -13.49 -12.29
N GLY A 56 12.77 -12.68 -11.30
CA GLY A 56 11.94 -12.42 -10.11
C GLY A 56 11.25 -11.06 -10.19
N SER A 57 9.98 -11.01 -10.61
CA SER A 57 9.16 -9.80 -10.49
C SER A 57 8.31 -9.86 -9.22
N ALA A 58 8.93 -9.76 -8.06
CA ALA A 58 8.20 -9.72 -6.79
C ALA A 58 8.00 -8.27 -6.35
N GLY A 59 7.15 -7.53 -7.07
CA GLY A 59 6.74 -6.20 -6.63
C GLY A 59 6.07 -6.24 -5.25
N LEU A 60 6.12 -5.14 -4.49
CA LEU A 60 5.51 -5.05 -3.16
C LEU A 60 4.00 -5.34 -3.24
N ARG A 61 3.55 -6.37 -2.53
CA ARG A 61 2.15 -6.78 -2.47
C ARG A 61 1.67 -6.85 -1.02
N ILE A 62 0.43 -6.41 -0.81
CA ILE A 62 -0.24 -6.48 0.49
C ILE A 62 -1.56 -7.20 0.36
N ARG A 63 -2.12 -7.64 1.49
CA ARG A 63 -3.54 -8.01 1.58
C ARG A 63 -4.33 -6.97 2.34
N VAL A 64 -5.39 -6.47 1.72
CA VAL A 64 -6.32 -5.49 2.31
C VAL A 64 -7.63 -6.18 2.67
N ARG A 65 -8.13 -5.96 3.88
CA ARG A 65 -9.44 -6.47 4.32
C ARG A 65 -10.12 -5.51 5.29
N LEU A 66 -11.43 -5.34 5.15
CA LEU A 66 -12.27 -4.70 6.15
C LEU A 66 -12.71 -5.71 7.21
N ARG A 67 -12.60 -5.35 8.49
CA ARG A 67 -13.13 -6.12 9.63
C ARG A 67 -13.92 -5.16 10.52
N GLY A 68 -15.23 -5.14 10.37
CA GLY A 68 -16.07 -4.14 11.05
C GLY A 68 -15.66 -2.73 10.58
N GLU A 69 -15.25 -1.88 11.52
CA GLU A 69 -14.77 -0.52 11.23
C GLU A 69 -13.25 -0.41 11.07
N THR A 70 -12.53 -1.54 11.00
CA THR A 70 -11.07 -1.57 10.89
C THR A 70 -10.62 -2.09 9.53
N VAL A 71 -9.85 -1.28 8.80
CA VAL A 71 -9.13 -1.72 7.59
C VAL A 71 -7.80 -2.30 8.02
N VAL A 72 -7.53 -3.53 7.60
CA VAL A 72 -6.31 -4.26 7.91
C VAL A 72 -5.49 -4.44 6.63
N TRP A 73 -4.23 -4.02 6.67
CA TRP A 73 -3.24 -4.39 5.68
C TRP A 73 -2.29 -5.41 6.31
N SER A 74 -2.14 -6.57 5.68
CA SER A 74 -1.27 -7.66 6.14
C SER A 74 -0.29 -8.07 5.04
N GLU A 75 0.67 -8.94 5.39
CA GLU A 75 1.76 -9.39 4.49
C GLU A 75 2.74 -8.26 4.13
N LEU A 76 2.71 -7.20 4.92
CA LEU A 76 3.76 -6.22 5.02
C LEU A 76 4.93 -6.95 5.69
N MET A 77 6.14 -6.96 5.16
CA MET A 77 7.27 -7.65 5.81
C MET A 77 8.45 -6.68 5.85
N TYR A 78 8.22 -5.49 6.42
CA TYR A 78 9.19 -4.40 6.41
C TYR A 78 9.60 -3.99 7.82
N PRO A 79 10.84 -3.50 8.02
CA PRO A 79 11.33 -3.08 9.32
C PRO A 79 10.63 -1.79 9.76
N GLY A 80 10.06 -1.79 10.96
CA GLY A 80 9.52 -0.62 11.65
C GLY A 80 10.60 0.34 12.18
N LEU A 81 10.18 1.37 12.90
CA LEU A 81 11.07 2.36 13.51
C LEU A 81 11.95 1.79 14.62
N ASP A 82 11.45 0.77 15.32
CA ASP A 82 12.13 0.06 16.40
C ASP A 82 12.94 -1.16 15.92
N HIS A 83 13.10 -1.31 14.60
CA HIS A 83 13.68 -2.48 13.94
C HIS A 83 12.87 -3.79 14.09
N GLY A 84 11.67 -3.74 14.68
CA GLY A 84 10.71 -4.84 14.64
C GLY A 84 10.14 -5.04 13.24
N VAL A 85 9.77 -6.27 12.88
CA VAL A 85 9.08 -6.53 11.60
C VAL A 85 7.62 -6.12 11.74
N ILE A 86 7.16 -5.25 10.86
CA ILE A 86 5.74 -4.89 10.76
C ILE A 86 5.07 -5.86 9.80
N GLU A 87 4.28 -6.79 10.36
CA GLU A 87 3.51 -7.79 9.60
C GLU A 87 2.12 -7.29 9.17
N GLU A 88 1.55 -6.40 9.98
CA GLU A 88 0.18 -5.92 9.85
C GLU A 88 0.06 -4.48 10.36
N VAL A 89 -0.72 -3.66 9.66
CA VAL A 89 -1.14 -2.33 10.10
C VAL A 89 -2.66 -2.21 10.03
N ARG A 90 -3.22 -1.38 10.92
CA ARG A 90 -4.66 -1.25 11.12
C ARG A 90 -5.06 0.21 11.07
N PHE A 91 -6.14 0.49 10.37
CA PHE A 91 -6.68 1.83 10.21
C PHE A 91 -8.16 1.86 10.58
N HIS A 92 -8.59 2.95 11.21
CA HIS A 92 -10.01 3.22 11.36
C HIS A 92 -10.62 3.56 9.98
N LEU A 93 -11.75 2.95 9.63
CA LEU A 93 -12.36 3.04 8.30
C LEU A 93 -12.59 4.48 7.84
N GLY A 94 -13.15 5.32 8.71
CA GLY A 94 -13.43 6.73 8.36
C GLY A 94 -12.16 7.53 8.03
N GLN A 95 -11.08 7.31 8.79
CA GLN A 95 -9.80 7.98 8.54
C GLN A 95 -9.15 7.46 7.26
N TYR A 96 -9.18 6.14 7.05
CA TYR A 96 -8.63 5.50 5.87
C TYR A 96 -9.30 5.98 4.58
N LEU A 97 -10.64 6.04 4.54
CA LEU A 97 -11.38 6.53 3.37
C LEU A 97 -11.11 8.02 3.12
N GLY A 98 -11.06 8.84 4.16
CA GLY A 98 -10.72 10.26 4.05
C GLY A 98 -9.33 10.48 3.46
N GLU A 99 -8.35 9.67 3.86
CA GLU A 99 -6.99 9.72 3.32
C GLU A 99 -6.90 9.26 1.87
N ILE A 100 -7.60 8.18 1.48
CA ILE A 100 -7.69 7.76 0.08
C ILE A 100 -8.24 8.89 -0.80
N GLU A 101 -9.35 9.51 -0.39
CA GLU A 101 -9.99 10.57 -1.17
C GLU A 101 -9.10 11.83 -1.26
N ARG A 102 -8.46 12.20 -0.15
CA ARG A 102 -7.50 13.32 -0.10
C ARG A 102 -6.33 13.08 -1.06
N ALA A 103 -5.70 11.92 -0.95
CA ALA A 103 -4.55 11.56 -1.78
C ALA A 103 -4.92 11.44 -3.27
N TYR A 104 -6.05 10.82 -3.60
CA TYR A 104 -6.53 10.75 -4.98
C TYR A 104 -6.72 12.14 -5.60
N ARG A 105 -7.33 13.09 -4.87
CA ARG A 105 -7.52 14.47 -5.35
C ARG A 105 -6.23 15.26 -5.53
N LEU A 106 -5.21 15.00 -4.70
CA LEU A 106 -3.91 15.67 -4.79
C LEU A 106 -3.13 15.22 -6.03
N HIS A 107 -3.32 13.97 -6.47
CA HIS A 107 -2.57 13.36 -7.55
C HIS A 107 -3.32 13.24 -8.88
N ALA A 108 -4.65 13.40 -8.89
CA ALA A 108 -5.46 13.40 -10.11
C ALA A 108 -5.39 14.73 -10.91
N ARG A 109 -4.31 15.50 -10.78
CA ARG A 109 -4.10 16.79 -11.47
C ARG A 109 -3.00 16.72 -12.50
#